data_AF-A0A931HNA5-F1
#
_entry.id   AF-A0A931HNA5-F1
#
_cell.length_a   1.000
_cell.length_b   1.000
_cell.length_c   1.000
_cell.angle_alpha   90.00
_cell.angle_beta   90.00
_cell.angle_gamma   90.00
#
_symmetry.space_group_name_H-M   'P 1'
#
loop_
_entity.id
_entity.type
_entity.pdbx_description
1 polymer ?
#
loop_
_entity_poly.entity_id
_entity_poly.type
_entity_poly.pdbx_seq_one_letter_code
_entity_poly.pdbx_strand_id
1 'polypeptide(L)'
;MGASQSAYTVSKHVVRVLAQSLAADLESVDANIGVSVLLPGPVRTRIFDDAGTAGTEGAEGYRQQMAAYLAGGGLTPAEVAKLVFEQIIAGARWIHPHPEMWSANLNQHVAELVAGLPEA
;
A
#
# COMPACT_ATOMS: atom_id res chain seq x y z
N MET A 1 -11.67 4.70 -5.10
CA MET A 1 -10.49 5.33 -4.45
C MET A 1 -10.97 6.41 -3.48
N GLY A 2 -10.30 6.58 -2.33
CA GLY A 2 -10.79 7.45 -1.26
C GLY A 2 -10.69 8.95 -1.60
N ALA A 3 -11.75 9.70 -1.31
CA ALA A 3 -11.71 11.15 -1.33
C ALA A 3 -10.63 11.68 -0.35
N SER A 4 -10.06 12.85 -0.63
CA SER A 4 -9.08 13.54 0.22
C SER A 4 -7.68 12.90 0.37
N GLN A 5 -7.36 11.85 -0.40
CA GLN A 5 -6.04 11.18 -0.37
C GLN A 5 -5.44 11.01 -1.77
N SER A 6 -5.75 11.90 -2.72
CA SER A 6 -5.32 11.76 -4.12
C SER A 6 -3.79 11.72 -4.26
N ALA A 7 -3.07 12.67 -3.66
CA ALA A 7 -1.60 12.71 -3.70
C ALA A 7 -0.97 11.45 -3.08
N TYR A 8 -1.47 11.02 -1.91
CA TYR A 8 -1.03 9.78 -1.27
C TYR A 8 -1.30 8.57 -2.17
N THR A 9 -2.51 8.43 -2.70
CA THR A 9 -2.93 7.29 -3.53
C THR A 9 -2.09 7.20 -4.81
N VAL A 10 -1.88 8.32 -5.50
CA VAL A 10 -1.04 8.37 -6.71
C VAL A 10 0.40 7.97 -6.37
N SER A 11 0.98 8.57 -5.33
CA SER A 11 2.36 8.26 -4.94
C SER A 11 2.55 6.78 -4.58
N LYS A 12 1.60 6.18 -3.85
CA LYS A 12 1.64 4.75 -3.48
C LYS A 12 1.33 3.81 -4.64
N HIS A 13 0.55 4.25 -5.62
CA HIS A 13 0.31 3.46 -6.83
C HIS A 13 1.60 3.35 -7.66
N VAL A 14 2.32 4.45 -7.85
CA VAL A 14 3.56 4.48 -8.66
C VAL A 14 4.66 3.58 -8.08
N VAL A 15 4.75 3.43 -6.75
CA VAL A 15 5.70 2.52 -6.11
C VAL A 15 5.57 1.07 -6.62
N ARG A 16 4.34 0.61 -6.94
CA ARG A 16 4.12 -0.74 -7.47
C ARG A 16 4.73 -0.90 -8.86
N VAL A 17 4.54 0.10 -9.72
CA VAL A 17 5.10 0.10 -11.08
C VAL A 17 6.62 0.18 -11.03
N LEU A 18 7.18 1.06 -10.19
CA LEU A 18 8.62 1.17 -10.00
C LEU A 18 9.25 -0.16 -9.57
N ALA A 19 8.63 -0.85 -8.61
CA ALA A 19 9.13 -2.14 -8.15
C ALA A 19 9.05 -3.25 -9.22
N GLN A 20 8.01 -3.24 -10.06
CA GLN A 20 7.91 -4.17 -11.19
C GLN A 20 9.00 -3.92 -12.22
N SER A 21 9.23 -2.66 -12.59
CA SER A 21 10.32 -2.29 -13.51
C SER A 21 11.69 -2.66 -12.93
N LEU A 22 11.95 -2.33 -11.66
CA LEU A 22 13.21 -2.67 -11.01
C LEU A 22 13.45 -4.19 -10.96
N ALA A 23 12.42 -4.99 -10.69
CA ALA A 23 12.54 -6.44 -10.72
C ALA A 23 12.93 -6.96 -12.12
N ALA A 24 12.29 -6.46 -13.18
CA ALA A 24 12.62 -6.82 -14.55
C ALA A 24 14.05 -6.37 -14.95
N ASP A 25 14.47 -5.17 -14.52
CA ASP A 25 15.82 -4.68 -14.78
C ASP A 25 16.89 -5.57 -14.11
N LEU A 26 16.66 -5.98 -12.86
CA LEU A 26 17.55 -6.88 -12.13
C LEU A 26 17.61 -8.29 -12.76
N GLU A 27 16.47 -8.82 -13.19
CA GLU A 27 16.39 -10.08 -13.91
C GLU A 27 17.15 -10.01 -15.25
N SER A 28 17.11 -8.87 -15.95
CA SER A 28 17.78 -8.70 -17.26
C SER A 28 19.32 -8.77 -17.20
N VAL A 29 19.90 -8.55 -16.02
CA VAL A 29 21.35 -8.60 -15.78
C VAL A 29 21.77 -9.80 -14.93
N ASP A 30 20.87 -10.78 -14.76
CA ASP A 30 21.09 -11.99 -13.95
C ASP A 30 21.55 -11.68 -12.51
N ALA A 31 21.04 -10.59 -11.92
CA ALA A 31 21.36 -10.22 -10.56
C ALA A 31 20.64 -11.14 -9.56
N ASN A 32 21.37 -11.67 -8.58
CA ASN A 32 20.80 -12.44 -7.47
C ASN A 32 20.19 -11.51 -6.39
N ILE A 33 19.21 -10.69 -6.79
CA ILE A 33 18.54 -9.70 -5.92
C ILE A 33 17.03 -9.76 -6.14
N GLY A 34 16.27 -9.99 -5.06
CA GLY A 34 14.80 -9.96 -5.07
C GLY A 34 14.22 -8.57 -4.75
N VAL A 35 13.01 -8.30 -5.24
CA VAL A 35 12.26 -7.08 -4.95
C VAL A 35 10.88 -7.44 -4.39
N SER A 36 10.58 -6.93 -3.20
CA SER A 36 9.29 -7.08 -2.52
C SER A 36 8.64 -5.72 -2.26
N VAL A 37 7.32 -5.65 -2.34
CA VAL A 37 6.53 -4.45 -2.02
C VAL A 37 5.57 -4.75 -0.88
N LEU A 38 5.69 -3.98 0.20
CA LEU A 38 4.78 -4.01 1.33
C LEU A 38 3.54 -3.15 1.03
N LEU A 39 2.36 -3.78 1.15
CA LEU A 39 1.04 -3.20 0.87
C LEU A 39 0.16 -3.29 2.13
N PRO A 40 0.44 -2.49 3.17
CA PRO A 40 -0.24 -2.57 4.44
C PRO A 40 -1.57 -1.82 4.42
N GLY A 41 -2.55 -2.36 5.14
CA GLY A 41 -3.73 -1.63 5.60
C GLY A 41 -3.39 -0.76 6.82
N PRO A 42 -4.29 -0.61 7.80
CA PRO A 42 -4.00 0.20 9.00
C PRO A 42 -2.90 -0.41 9.87
N VAL A 43 -1.91 0.41 10.25
CA VAL A 43 -0.83 0.04 11.17
C VAL A 43 -0.71 1.12 12.23
N ARG A 44 -0.59 0.74 13.51
CA ARG A 44 -0.44 1.61 14.67
C ARG A 44 0.92 2.32 14.65
N THR A 45 1.02 3.35 13.82
CA THR A 45 2.19 4.20 13.65
C THR A 45 1.82 5.64 13.95
N ARG A 46 2.84 6.50 14.02
CA ARG A 46 2.68 7.95 14.21
C ARG A 46 2.47 8.73 12.92
N ILE A 47 2.19 8.07 11.78
CA ILE A 47 2.16 8.72 10.46
C ILE A 47 1.22 9.94 10.38
N PHE A 48 0.09 9.91 11.12
CA PHE A 48 -0.83 11.06 11.21
C PHE A 48 -0.53 11.97 12.40
N ASP A 49 0.05 11.45 13.49
CA ASP A 49 0.47 12.28 14.63
C ASP A 49 1.59 13.24 14.23
N ASP A 50 2.51 12.76 13.39
CA ASP A 50 3.69 13.50 12.92
C ASP A 50 3.44 14.21 11.57
N ALA A 51 2.25 14.06 10.97
CA ALA A 51 1.90 14.72 9.72
C ALA A 51 1.63 16.22 9.93
N GLY A 52 2.23 17.05 9.08
CA GLY A 52 1.81 18.43 8.93
C GLY A 52 0.45 18.54 8.22
N THR A 53 -0.32 19.59 8.53
CA THR A 53 -1.56 19.93 7.82
C THR A 53 -1.47 21.33 7.23
N ALA A 54 -2.40 21.66 6.33
CA ALA A 54 -2.57 23.02 5.83
C ALA A 54 -3.10 24.01 6.90
N GLY A 55 -3.30 23.56 8.15
CA GLY A 55 -3.80 24.39 9.26
C GLY A 55 -5.29 24.72 9.21
N THR A 56 -6.04 24.18 8.24
CA THR A 56 -7.50 24.33 8.19
C THR A 56 -8.18 23.36 9.15
N GLU A 57 -9.34 23.74 9.71
CA GLU A 57 -10.11 22.88 10.61
C GLU A 57 -10.45 21.52 9.98
N GLY A 58 -10.81 21.51 8.68
CA GLY A 58 -11.10 20.28 7.96
C GLY A 58 -9.88 19.37 7.80
N ALA A 59 -8.70 19.94 7.54
CA ALA A 59 -7.46 19.15 7.40
C ALA A 59 -7.01 18.57 8.75
N GLU A 60 -7.14 19.35 9.83
CA GLU A 60 -6.83 18.90 11.18
C GLU A 60 -7.81 17.83 11.67
N GLY A 61 -9.12 18.02 11.44
CA GLY A 61 -10.13 17.02 11.76
C GLY A 61 -9.90 15.70 11.02
N TYR A 62 -9.55 15.77 9.73
CA TYR A 62 -9.21 14.57 8.95
C TYR A 62 -7.95 13.87 9.50
N ARG A 63 -6.90 14.63 9.85
CA ARG A 63 -5.68 14.07 10.45
C ARG A 63 -5.98 13.32 11.75
N GLN A 64 -6.74 13.94 12.66
CA GLN A 64 -7.12 13.33 13.94
C GLN A 64 -7.97 12.08 13.74
N GLN A 65 -8.94 12.11 12.82
CA GLN A 65 -9.77 10.96 12.48
C GLN A 65 -8.91 9.79 12.00
N MET A 66 -7.94 10.05 11.13
CA MET A 66 -7.05 9.01 10.61
C MET A 66 -6.10 8.47 11.68
N ALA A 67 -5.59 9.31 12.58
CA ALA A 67 -4.80 8.86 13.73
C ALA A 67 -5.60 7.91 14.63
N ALA A 68 -6.85 8.26 14.96
CA ALA A 68 -7.75 7.43 15.74
C ALA A 68 -8.07 6.10 15.03
N TYR A 69 -8.26 6.12 13.71
CA TYR A 69 -8.49 4.92 12.92
C TYR A 69 -7.31 3.93 13.01
N LEU A 70 -6.07 4.42 12.87
CA LEU A 70 -4.88 3.58 13.02
C LEU A 70 -4.77 2.99 14.43
N ALA A 71 -5.00 3.80 15.46
CA ALA A 71 -4.92 3.38 16.86
C ALA A 71 -5.96 2.32 17.22
N GLY A 72 -7.20 2.48 16.76
CA GLY A 72 -8.31 1.59 17.10
C GLY A 72 -8.30 0.25 16.36
N GLY A 73 -7.90 0.23 15.09
CA GLY A 73 -8.09 -0.94 14.22
C GLY A 73 -6.83 -1.49 13.53
N GLY A 74 -5.67 -0.85 13.69
CA GLY A 74 -4.45 -1.26 13.01
C GLY A 74 -3.71 -2.41 13.69
N LEU A 75 -2.94 -3.17 12.90
CA LEU A 75 -1.90 -4.05 13.42
C LEU A 75 -0.79 -3.25 14.10
N THR A 76 -0.07 -3.86 15.01
CA THR A 76 1.17 -3.29 15.56
C THR A 76 2.30 -3.35 14.53
N PRO A 77 3.31 -2.45 14.62
CA PRO A 77 4.49 -2.53 13.78
C PRO A 77 5.22 -3.88 13.87
N ALA A 78 5.24 -4.51 15.05
CA ALA A 78 5.90 -5.80 15.26
C ALA A 78 5.18 -6.95 14.53
N GLU A 79 3.84 -6.97 14.54
CA GLU A 79 3.05 -7.96 13.79
C GLU A 79 3.29 -7.82 12.28
N VAL A 80 3.30 -6.59 11.77
CA VAL A 80 3.60 -6.31 10.36
C VAL A 80 5.02 -6.74 10.02
N ALA A 81 6.01 -6.40 10.85
CA ALA A 81 7.40 -6.76 10.63
C ALA A 81 7.58 -8.28 10.53
N LYS A 82 6.96 -9.05 11.43
CA LYS A 82 7.00 -10.52 11.38
C LYS A 82 6.52 -11.05 10.02
N LEU A 83 5.35 -10.62 9.57
CA LEU A 83 4.77 -11.02 8.28
C LEU A 83 5.66 -10.62 7.09
N VAL A 84 6.29 -9.44 7.16
CA VAL A 84 7.20 -8.95 6.12
C VAL A 84 8.42 -9.84 6.00
N PHE A 85 9.11 -10.12 7.10
CA PHE A 85 10.31 -10.95 7.07
C PHE A 85 10.02 -12.38 6.60
N GLU A 86 8.93 -12.99 7.09
CA GLU A 86 8.49 -14.31 6.64
C GLU A 86 8.27 -14.37 5.12
N GLN A 87 7.60 -13.36 4.55
CA GLN A 87 7.30 -13.32 3.12
C GLN A 87 8.51 -12.95 2.25
N ILE A 88 9.42 -12.10 2.74
CA ILE A 88 10.68 -11.83 2.05
C ILE A 88 11.52 -13.11 1.92
N ILE A 89 11.65 -13.88 3.01
CA ILE A 89 12.37 -15.17 3.01
C ILE A 89 11.74 -16.16 2.02
N ALA A 90 10.41 -16.15 1.90
CA ALA A 90 9.68 -16.97 0.94
C ALA A 90 9.75 -16.47 -0.52
N GLY A 91 10.46 -15.37 -0.79
CA GLY A 91 10.58 -14.79 -2.14
C GLY A 91 9.32 -14.09 -2.64
N ALA A 92 8.42 -13.67 -1.75
CA ALA A 92 7.17 -13.03 -2.14
C ALA A 92 7.40 -11.60 -2.68
N ARG A 93 6.87 -11.31 -3.86
CA ARG A 93 6.92 -9.98 -4.47
C ARG A 93 5.89 -9.01 -3.85
N TRP A 94 4.71 -9.50 -3.47
CA TRP A 94 3.61 -8.68 -2.94
C TRP A 94 3.25 -9.12 -1.52
N ILE A 95 3.47 -8.24 -0.55
CA ILE A 95 3.26 -8.54 0.88
C ILE A 95 2.02 -7.79 1.34
N HIS A 96 0.94 -8.51 1.62
CA HIS A 96 -0.34 -7.95 2.08
C HIS A 96 -0.63 -8.36 3.54
N PRO A 97 -0.27 -7.55 4.55
CA PRO A 97 -0.62 -7.86 5.94
C PRO A 97 -2.13 -7.88 6.25
N HIS A 98 -2.97 -7.39 5.34
CA HIS A 98 -4.44 -7.31 5.48
C HIS A 98 -5.14 -7.84 4.22
N PRO A 99 -5.04 -9.14 3.90
CA PRO A 99 -5.49 -9.67 2.61
C PRO A 99 -6.98 -9.41 2.33
N GLU A 100 -7.83 -9.55 3.35
CA GLU A 100 -9.29 -9.33 3.24
C GLU A 100 -9.67 -7.88 2.90
N MET A 101 -8.84 -6.90 3.26
CA MET A 101 -9.08 -5.49 2.96
C MET A 101 -8.88 -5.18 1.47
N TRP A 102 -8.04 -5.96 0.80
CA TRP A 102 -7.62 -5.71 -0.57
C TRP A 102 -8.36 -6.54 -1.60
N SER A 103 -8.80 -7.75 -1.23
CA SER A 103 -9.35 -8.73 -2.17
C SER A 103 -10.50 -8.18 -3.01
N ALA A 104 -11.54 -7.64 -2.38
CA ALA A 104 -12.71 -7.08 -3.09
C ALA A 104 -12.33 -5.87 -3.95
N ASN A 105 -11.56 -4.93 -3.40
CA ASN A 105 -11.18 -3.69 -4.08
C ASN A 105 -10.29 -3.94 -5.31
N LEU A 106 -9.32 -4.86 -5.19
CA LEU A 106 -8.44 -5.22 -6.30
C LEU A 106 -9.21 -5.94 -7.41
N ASN A 107 -10.07 -6.89 -7.04
CA ASN A 107 -10.87 -7.63 -8.01
C ASN A 107 -11.80 -6.71 -8.80
N GLN A 108 -12.47 -5.78 -8.12
CA GLN A 108 -13.31 -4.78 -8.79
C GLN A 108 -12.48 -3.91 -9.74
N HIS A 109 -11.35 -3.38 -9.28
CA HIS A 109 -10.51 -2.50 -10.11
C HIS A 109 -9.98 -3.23 -11.36
N VAL A 110 -9.55 -4.48 -11.23
CA VAL A 110 -9.10 -5.29 -12.36
C VAL A 110 -10.26 -5.54 -13.34
N ALA A 111 -11.45 -5.88 -12.83
CA ALA A 111 -12.63 -6.06 -13.66
C ALA A 111 -13.00 -4.79 -14.44
N GLU A 112 -12.95 -3.61 -13.81
CA GLU A 112 -13.17 -2.32 -14.46
C GLU A 112 -12.17 -2.06 -15.60
N LEU A 113 -10.88 -2.34 -15.38
CA LEU A 113 -9.84 -2.18 -16.41
C LEU A 113 -10.04 -3.14 -17.59
N VAL A 114 -10.36 -4.40 -17.30
CA VAL A 114 -10.59 -5.44 -18.32
C VAL A 114 -11.84 -5.13 -19.15
N ALA A 115 -12.91 -4.66 -18.53
CA ALA A 115 -14.14 -4.28 -19.21
C ALA A 115 -13.97 -3.10 -20.20
N GLY A 116 -12.89 -2.32 -20.05
CA GLY A 116 -12.56 -1.23 -20.97
C GLY A 116 -11.78 -1.67 -22.22
N LEU A 117 -11.43 -2.95 -22.35
CA LEU A 117 -10.74 -3.46 -23.54
C LEU A 117 -11.73 -3.60 -24.72
N PRO A 118 -11.34 -3.24 -25.95
CA PRO A 118 -12.17 -3.49 -27.12
C PRO A 118 -12.31 -5.00 -27.35
N GLU A 119 -13.45 -5.42 -27.91
CA GLU A 119 -13.61 -6.79 -28.42
C GLU A 119 -12.62 -7.02 -29.58
N ALA A 120 -12.04 -8.22 -29.62
CA ALA A 120 -11.03 -8.62 -30.60
C ALA A 120 -11.61 -8.87 -31.99
#